data_AF-A0A366XFB4-F1
#
_entry.id   AF-A0A366XFB4-F1
#
_cell.length_a   1.000
_cell.length_b   1.000
_cell.length_c   1.000
_cell.angle_alpha   90.00
_cell.angle_beta   90.00
_cell.angle_gamma   90.00
#
_symmetry.space_group_name_H-M   'P 1'
#
loop_
_entity.id
_entity.type
_entity.pdbx_description
1 polymer ?
#
loop_
_entity_poly.entity_id
_entity_poly.type
_entity_poly.pdbx_seq_one_letter_code
_entity_poly.pdbx_strand_id
1 'polypeptide(L)'
;MKLLLILMTSLSAGVASADHLHSFMLGLSIASLAVGSCYWFAFRSTRFPELALLLLMCGMLSKLAITVIGVAWGMSEDLITSPIVFALSYLHFSIIVTYLWFTYRDNITAKFKNVTA
;
A
#
# COMPACT_ATOMS: atom_id res chain seq x y z
N MET A 1 12.18 -2.93 -16.08
CA MET A 1 11.10 -2.83 -17.10
C MET A 1 9.69 -2.89 -16.47
N LYS A 2 9.38 -3.84 -15.58
CA LYS A 2 8.05 -3.92 -14.92
C LYS A 2 7.66 -2.69 -14.06
N LEU A 3 8.60 -2.12 -13.30
CA LEU A 3 8.34 -0.91 -12.50
C LEU A 3 7.98 0.33 -13.35
N LEU A 4 8.56 0.44 -14.55
CA LEU A 4 8.29 1.55 -15.47
C LEU A 4 6.88 1.45 -16.04
N LEU A 5 6.42 0.23 -16.37
CA LEU A 5 5.02 -0.02 -16.77
C LEU A 5 4.04 0.31 -15.64
N ILE A 6 4.35 -0.07 -14.41
CA ILE A 6 3.52 0.24 -13.24
C ILE A 6 3.45 1.75 -12.98
N LEU A 7 4.57 2.45 -13.16
CA LEU A 7 4.63 3.90 -13.03
C LEU A 7 3.78 4.56 -14.13
N MET A 8 3.90 4.10 -15.38
CA MET A 8 3.10 4.59 -16.51
C MET A 8 1.60 4.32 -16.33
N THR A 9 1.19 3.18 -15.78
CA THR A 9 -0.23 2.91 -15.47
C THR A 9 -0.74 3.70 -14.27
N SER A 10 0.10 3.99 -13.28
CA SER A 10 -0.25 4.93 -12.20
C SER A 10 -0.40 6.35 -12.70
N LEU A 11 0.47 6.80 -13.62
CA LEU A 11 0.40 8.12 -14.24
C LEU A 11 -0.82 8.24 -15.15
N SER A 12 -1.13 7.22 -15.96
CA SER A 12 -2.34 7.23 -16.81
C SER A 12 -3.63 7.16 -15.99
N ALA A 13 -3.66 6.38 -14.90
CA ALA A 13 -4.78 6.35 -13.96
C ALA A 13 -4.98 7.69 -13.22
N GLY A 14 -3.89 8.40 -12.92
CA GLY A 14 -3.91 9.74 -12.35
C GLY A 14 -4.41 10.80 -13.33
N VAL A 15 -3.96 10.76 -14.59
CA VAL A 15 -4.44 11.66 -15.66
C VAL A 15 -5.91 11.41 -16.00
N ALA A 16 -6.36 10.16 -15.95
CA ALA A 16 -7.78 9.80 -16.13
C ALA A 16 -8.67 10.26 -14.97
N SER A 17 -8.10 10.60 -13.81
CA SER A 17 -8.82 11.04 -12.61
C SER A 17 -8.69 12.56 -12.36
N ALA A 18 -8.34 13.34 -13.40
CA ALA A 18 -8.03 14.77 -13.30
C ALA A 18 -9.12 15.61 -12.62
N ASP A 19 -10.40 15.24 -12.79
CA ASP A 19 -11.52 15.96 -12.16
C ASP A 19 -11.66 15.68 -10.64
N HIS A 20 -10.99 14.65 -10.13
CA HIS A 20 -11.08 14.19 -8.72
C HIS A 20 -9.69 13.86 -8.12
N LEU A 21 -8.69 14.71 -8.41
CA LEU A 21 -7.32 14.55 -7.91
C LEU A 21 -7.23 14.41 -6.39
N HIS A 22 -8.12 15.06 -5.64
CA HIS A 22 -8.11 15.01 -4.19
C HIS A 22 -8.43 13.61 -3.64
N SER A 23 -9.47 12.96 -4.18
CA SER A 23 -9.83 11.60 -3.79
C SER A 23 -8.77 10.58 -4.26
N PHE A 24 -8.09 10.85 -5.37
CA PHE A 24 -6.97 10.04 -5.86
C PHE A 24 -5.74 10.12 -4.94
N MET A 25 -5.35 11.33 -4.49
CA MET A 25 -4.23 11.53 -3.56
C MET A 25 -4.51 10.92 -2.17
N LEU A 26 -5.75 11.02 -1.70
CA LEU A 26 -6.17 10.31 -0.47
C LEU A 26 -6.05 8.80 -0.64
N GLY A 27 -6.51 8.25 -1.76
CA GLY A 27 -6.35 6.82 -2.06
C GLY A 27 -4.89 6.36 -2.02
N LEU A 28 -3.97 7.14 -2.61
CA LEU A 28 -2.53 6.88 -2.58
C LEU A 28 -1.96 6.90 -1.16
N SER A 29 -2.25 7.96 -0.39
CA SER A 29 -1.71 8.13 0.96
C SER A 29 -2.20 7.03 1.90
N ILE A 30 -3.50 6.71 1.87
CA ILE A 30 -4.09 5.65 2.70
C ILE A 30 -3.57 4.28 2.29
N ALA A 31 -3.49 3.99 0.99
CA ALA A 31 -2.94 2.71 0.51
C ALA A 31 -1.46 2.53 0.88
N SER A 32 -0.65 3.58 0.75
CA SER A 32 0.77 3.52 1.10
C SER A 32 0.99 3.33 2.60
N LEU A 33 0.25 4.04 3.45
CA LEU A 33 0.31 3.87 4.91
C LEU A 33 -0.18 2.50 5.34
N ALA A 34 -1.30 2.02 4.79
CA ALA A 34 -1.90 0.74 5.17
C ALA A 34 -1.05 -0.47 4.75
N VAL A 35 -0.43 -0.43 3.57
CA VAL A 35 0.49 -1.50 3.12
C VAL A 35 1.83 -1.40 3.85
N GLY A 36 2.35 -0.20 4.08
CA GLY A 36 3.60 0.02 4.80
C GLY A 36 3.53 -0.45 6.26
N SER A 37 2.46 -0.11 6.98
CA SER A 37 2.26 -0.58 8.36
C SER A 37 2.09 -2.10 8.42
N CYS A 38 1.30 -2.68 7.51
CA CYS A 38 1.09 -4.12 7.44
C CYS A 38 2.41 -4.87 7.19
N TYR A 39 3.25 -4.36 6.28
CA TYR A 39 4.58 -4.91 6.07
C TYR A 39 5.43 -4.85 7.33
N TRP A 40 5.44 -3.72 8.04
CA TRP A 40 6.24 -3.56 9.24
C TRP A 40 5.92 -4.64 10.29
N PHE A 41 4.64 -4.98 10.46
CA PHE A 41 4.21 -6.05 11.35
C PHE A 41 4.51 -7.44 10.81
N ALA A 42 4.19 -7.70 9.53
CA ALA A 42 4.31 -9.03 8.93
C ALA A 42 5.77 -9.53 8.81
N PHE A 43 6.74 -8.63 8.67
CA PHE A 43 8.14 -9.00 8.44
C PHE A 43 9.04 -8.86 9.67
N ARG A 44 8.47 -8.60 10.85
CA ARG A 44 9.22 -8.71 12.11
C ARG A 44 9.47 -10.19 12.40
N SER A 45 10.71 -10.62 12.20
CA SER A 45 11.13 -12.02 12.38
C SER A 45 10.99 -12.44 13.83
N THR A 46 10.15 -13.46 14.09
CA THR A 46 10.01 -14.09 15.40
C THR A 46 10.41 -15.55 15.32
N ARG A 47 11.10 -16.05 16.35
CA ARG A 47 11.55 -17.45 16.41
C ARG A 47 10.43 -18.47 16.65
N PHE A 48 9.26 -18.03 17.10
CA PHE A 48 8.12 -18.89 17.40
C PHE A 48 7.03 -18.74 16.33
N PRO A 49 6.48 -19.84 15.78
CA PRO A 49 5.50 -19.79 14.71
C PRO A 49 4.16 -19.17 15.16
N GLU A 50 3.75 -19.35 16.41
CA GLU A 50 2.52 -18.74 16.94
C GLU A 50 2.59 -17.20 16.98
N LEU A 51 3.76 -16.65 17.31
CA LEU A 51 3.97 -15.19 17.30
C LEU A 51 3.95 -14.62 15.88
N ALA A 52 4.37 -15.40 14.87
CA ALA A 52 4.29 -14.99 13.48
C ALA A 52 2.83 -14.85 13.02
N LEU A 53 1.95 -15.78 13.42
CA LEU A 53 0.51 -15.70 13.13
C LEU A 53 -0.14 -14.50 13.82
N LEU A 54 0.24 -14.22 15.08
CA LEU A 54 -0.25 -13.05 15.82
C LEU A 54 0.17 -11.74 15.12
N LEU A 55 1.43 -11.62 14.71
CA LEU A 55 1.92 -10.45 13.97
C LEU A 55 1.24 -10.28 12.62
N LEU A 56 0.92 -11.38 11.92
CA LEU A 56 0.18 -11.34 10.67
C LEU A 56 -1.27 -10.84 10.90
N MET A 57 -1.94 -11.34 11.94
CA MET A 57 -3.25 -10.83 12.35
C MET A 57 -3.20 -9.35 12.74
N CYS A 58 -2.16 -8.92 13.47
CA CYS A 58 -1.94 -7.53 13.81
C CYS A 58 -1.73 -6.65 12.57
N GLY A 59 -0.96 -7.13 11.59
CA GLY A 59 -0.78 -6.45 10.30
C GLY A 59 -2.08 -6.29 9.52
N MET A 60 -2.93 -7.33 9.52
CA MET A 60 -4.27 -7.27 8.92
C MET A 60 -5.16 -6.24 9.62
N LEU A 61 -5.18 -6.25 10.97
CA LEU A 61 -5.94 -5.29 11.77
C LEU A 61 -5.44 -3.86 11.56
N SER A 62 -4.12 -3.66 11.47
CA SER A 62 -3.52 -2.36 11.16
C SER A 62 -4.00 -1.84 9.80
N LYS A 63 -4.00 -2.70 8.78
CA LYS A 63 -4.50 -2.35 7.44
C LYS A 63 -5.96 -1.91 7.50
N LEU A 64 -6.81 -2.66 8.20
CA LEU A 64 -8.22 -2.32 8.38
C LEU A 64 -8.40 -1.00 9.13
N ALA A 65 -7.71 -0.81 10.26
CA ALA A 65 -7.81 0.41 11.05
C ALA A 65 -7.45 1.66 10.24
N ILE A 66 -6.34 1.62 9.50
CA ILE A 66 -5.89 2.75 8.67
C ILE A 66 -6.90 3.03 7.56
N THR A 67 -7.48 2.01 6.94
CA THR A 67 -8.52 2.21 5.91
C THR A 67 -9.78 2.83 6.48
N VAL A 68 -10.25 2.36 7.64
CA VAL A 68 -11.48 2.86 8.26
C VAL A 68 -11.30 4.31 8.70
N ILE A 69 -10.18 4.62 9.36
CA ILE A 69 -9.86 6.00 9.80
C ILE A 69 -9.68 6.92 8.59
N GLY A 70 -8.96 6.46 7.56
CA GLY A 70 -8.73 7.21 6.33
C GLY A 70 -10.01 7.53 5.57
N VAL A 71 -10.94 6.57 5.49
CA VAL A 71 -12.26 6.77 4.85
C VAL A 71 -13.14 7.68 5.71
N ALA A 72 -13.21 7.43 7.03
CA ALA A 72 -14.03 8.24 7.94
C ALA A 72 -13.58 9.71 7.94
N TRP A 73 -12.27 9.95 7.93
CA TRP A 73 -11.74 11.31 7.81
C TRP A 73 -11.98 11.89 6.41
N GLY A 74 -11.74 11.11 5.35
CA GLY A 74 -12.00 11.56 3.97
C GLY A 74 -13.47 11.93 3.70
N MET A 75 -14.42 11.26 4.35
CA MET A 75 -15.84 11.61 4.30
C MET A 75 -16.18 12.85 5.14
N SER A 76 -15.51 13.07 6.27
CA SER A 76 -15.79 14.19 7.18
C SER A 76 -15.38 15.55 6.59
N GLU A 77 -14.37 15.56 5.72
CA GLU A 77 -13.86 16.77 5.06
C GLU A 77 -14.49 17.01 3.67
N ASP A 78 -15.52 16.23 3.27
CA ASP A 78 -16.15 16.29 1.93
C ASP A 78 -15.16 16.15 0.75
N LEU A 79 -14.01 15.53 1.04
CA LEU A 79 -12.87 15.35 0.13
C LEU A 79 -13.06 14.15 -0.81
N ILE A 80 -14.06 13.30 -0.53
CA ILE A 80 -14.50 12.19 -1.38
C ILE A 80 -15.67 12.68 -2.22
N THR A 81 -15.37 13.29 -3.36
CA THR A 81 -16.39 13.70 -4.34
C THR A 81 -17.08 12.48 -4.97
N SER A 82 -16.38 11.35 -5.06
CA SER A 82 -16.93 10.08 -5.53
C SER A 82 -16.31 8.88 -4.79
N PRO A 83 -17.09 8.16 -3.96
CA PRO A 83 -16.61 6.98 -3.21
C PRO A 83 -16.06 5.86 -4.11
N ILE A 84 -16.59 5.72 -5.32
CA ILE A 84 -16.16 4.72 -6.29
C ILE A 84 -14.76 5.03 -6.81
N VAL A 85 -14.48 6.29 -7.12
CA VAL A 85 -13.16 6.73 -7.60
C VAL A 85 -12.12 6.55 -6.49
N PHE A 86 -12.47 6.85 -5.25
CA PHE A 86 -11.63 6.58 -4.09
C PHE A 86 -11.31 5.08 -3.96
N ALA A 87 -12.31 4.20 -4.01
CA ALA A 87 -12.12 2.76 -3.86
C ALA A 87 -11.25 2.15 -4.98
N LEU A 88 -11.49 2.55 -6.23
CA LEU A 88 -10.69 2.12 -7.39
C LEU A 88 -9.23 2.58 -7.26
N SER A 89 -9.03 3.84 -6.86
CA SER A 89 -7.69 4.40 -6.64
C SER A 89 -6.97 3.67 -5.51
N TYR A 90 -7.64 3.46 -4.37
CA TYR A 90 -7.09 2.73 -3.24
C TYR A 90 -6.70 1.29 -3.60
N LEU A 91 -7.54 0.57 -4.36
CA LEU A 91 -7.25 -0.79 -4.83
C LEU A 91 -5.99 -0.81 -5.71
N HIS A 92 -5.96 0.06 -6.73
CA HIS A 92 -4.83 0.19 -7.65
C HIS A 92 -3.53 0.46 -6.91
N PHE A 93 -3.53 1.45 -6.02
CA PHE A 93 -2.35 1.79 -5.23
C PHE A 93 -1.97 0.72 -4.22
N SER A 94 -2.93 0.01 -3.61
CA SER A 94 -2.60 -1.11 -2.71
C SER A 94 -1.84 -2.22 -3.43
N ILE A 95 -2.15 -2.50 -4.70
CA ILE A 95 -1.42 -3.48 -5.51
C ILE A 95 -0.01 -2.97 -5.83
N ILE A 96 0.09 -1.72 -6.29
CA ILE A 96 1.35 -1.12 -6.70
C ILE A 96 2.33 -1.02 -5.54
N VAL A 97 1.89 -0.52 -4.38
CA VAL A 97 2.73 -0.39 -3.20
C VAL A 97 3.19 -1.76 -2.71
N THR A 98 2.30 -2.77 -2.72
CA THR A 98 2.66 -4.14 -2.34
C THR A 98 3.75 -4.70 -3.28
N TYR A 99 3.60 -4.49 -4.58
CA TYR A 99 4.58 -4.92 -5.57
C TYR A 99 5.92 -4.18 -5.43
N LEU A 100 5.89 -2.86 -5.24
CA LEU A 100 7.07 -2.04 -5.00
C LEU A 100 7.85 -2.58 -3.82
N TRP A 101 7.13 -2.91 -2.75
CA TRP A 101 7.72 -3.29 -1.49
C TRP A 101 8.28 -4.72 -1.50
N PHE A 102 7.63 -5.65 -2.21
CA PHE A 102 8.22 -6.97 -2.51
C PHE A 102 9.47 -6.85 -3.39
N THR A 103 9.42 -5.99 -4.43
CA THR A 103 10.57 -5.77 -5.32
C THR A 103 11.75 -5.14 -4.57
N TYR A 104 11.49 -4.17 -3.70
CA TYR A 104 12.50 -3.55 -2.85
C TYR A 104 13.19 -4.57 -1.94
N ARG A 105 12.41 -5.45 -1.31
CA ARG A 105 12.95 -6.52 -0.45
C ARG A 105 13.76 -7.55 -1.22
N ASP A 106 13.29 -7.96 -2.39
CA ASP A 106 14.00 -8.90 -3.27
C ASP A 106 15.38 -8.35 -3.66
N ASN A 107 15.45 -7.05 -4.02
CA ASN A 107 16.73 -6.40 -4.32
C ASN A 107 17.68 -6.33 -3.12
N ILE A 108 17.18 -6.05 -1.90
CA ILE A 108 18.02 -6.05 -0.69
C ILE A 108 18.56 -7.45 -0.41
N THR A 109 17.72 -8.46 -0.53
CA THR A 109 18.09 -9.85 -0.23
C THR A 109 19.07 -10.41 -1.28
N ALA A 110 18.84 -10.10 -2.56
CA ALA A 110 19.74 -10.46 -3.65
C ALA A 110 21.11 -9.78 -3.51
N LYS A 111 21.14 -8.51 -3.09
CA LYS A 111 22.39 -7.79 -2.82
C LYS A 111 23.17 -8.42 -1.67
N PHE A 112 22.50 -8.89 -0.62
CA PHE A 112 23.15 -9.58 0.50
C PHE A 112 23.82 -10.89 0.04
N LYS A 113 23.14 -11.69 -0.79
CA LYS A 113 23.68 -12.95 -1.32
C LYS A 113 24.95 -12.75 -2.16
N ASN A 114 25.03 -11.67 -2.94
CA ASN A 114 26.18 -11.36 -3.79
C ASN A 114 27.37 -10.75 -3.03
N VAL A 115 27.19 -10.33 -1.78
CA VAL A 115 28.27 -9.80 -0.92
C VAL A 115 28.90 -10.92 -0.06
N THR A 116 28.18 -12.01 0.16
CA THR A 116 28.63 -13.17 0.96
C THR A 116 29.13 -14.36 0.13
N ALA A 117 29.17 -14.23 -1.20
CA ALA A 117 29.67 -15.24 -2.14
C ALA A 117 30.99 -14.77 -2.74
#